data_AF-A0A4R2TL47-F1
#
_entry.id   AF-A0A4R2TL47-F1
#
_cell.length_a   1.000
_cell.length_b   1.000
_cell.length_c   1.000
_cell.angle_alpha   90.00
_cell.angle_beta   90.00
_cell.angle_gamma   90.00
#
_symmetry.space_group_name_H-M   'P 1'
#
loop_
_entity.id
_entity.type
_entity.pdbx_description
1 polymer ?
#
loop_
_entity_poly.entity_id
_entity_poly.type
_entity_poly.pdbx_seq_one_letter_code
_entity_poly.pdbx_strand_id
1 'polypeptide(L)'
;MLPFLAMIAAQTPPSCEYDKPAMMALDERAFDQTMTSGWRMLANAECDAQAADLIAEWRAGHPANPRTAGLLQWHEGQLRANAGQTARAVALFEAARKPVEQDAGFGWNLYVDGSIAFLRRDLAGLDTARAKLAALPRPAGYSPVGPDGKPRAYAWPMNVNILNGFVACWNRSYKQAYGCAKPAVKTLPPA
;
A
#
# COMPACT_ATOMS: atom_id res chain seq x y z
N MET A 1 0.05 52.78 7.33
CA MET A 1 0.03 51.38 6.86
C MET A 1 0.77 50.55 7.91
N LEU A 2 0.06 49.75 8.71
CA LEU A 2 0.69 48.84 9.68
C LEU A 2 1.00 47.50 8.99
N PRO A 3 2.21 46.92 9.18
CA PRO A 3 2.49 45.58 8.70
C PRO A 3 1.94 44.57 9.71
N PHE A 4 1.05 43.68 9.24
CA PHE A 4 0.71 42.47 9.99
C PHE A 4 1.88 41.49 9.87
N LEU A 5 2.64 41.30 10.96
CA LEU A 5 3.48 40.11 11.11
C LEU A 5 2.57 38.90 11.33
N ALA A 6 2.50 38.00 10.35
CA ALA A 6 1.88 36.70 10.54
C ALA A 6 2.82 35.82 11.38
N MET A 7 2.41 35.48 12.60
CA MET A 7 3.07 34.42 13.36
C MET A 7 2.77 33.07 12.71
N ILE A 8 3.77 32.43 12.12
CA ILE A 8 3.69 31.04 11.71
C ILE A 8 3.92 30.21 12.97
N ALA A 9 2.85 29.64 13.53
CA ALA A 9 2.95 28.64 14.58
C ALA A 9 3.66 27.40 14.01
N ALA A 10 4.85 27.09 14.53
CA ALA A 10 5.52 25.83 14.24
C ALA A 10 4.68 24.69 14.83
N GLN A 11 4.11 23.85 13.98
CA GLN A 11 3.46 22.62 14.42
C GLN A 11 4.56 21.67 14.91
N THR A 12 4.46 21.24 16.16
CA THR A 12 5.29 20.14 16.68
C THR A 12 5.09 18.93 15.78
N PRO A 13 6.15 18.31 15.24
CA PRO A 13 5.99 17.11 14.43
C PRO A 13 5.27 16.04 15.25
N PRO A 14 4.42 15.20 14.62
CA PRO A 14 3.76 14.10 15.31
C PRO A 14 4.82 13.25 16.01
N SER A 15 4.63 12.95 17.30
CA SER A 15 5.50 12.00 17.97
C SER A 15 5.20 10.62 17.39
N CYS A 16 6.20 10.00 16.78
CA CYS A 16 6.10 8.63 16.26
C CYS A 16 6.19 7.58 17.38
N GLU A 17 5.71 7.92 18.57
CA GLU A 17 5.72 7.09 19.77
C GLU A 17 4.51 6.18 19.78
N TYR A 18 4.69 4.97 20.30
CA TYR A 18 3.62 3.97 20.41
C TYR A 18 3.95 2.97 21.53
N ASP A 19 2.92 2.34 22.07
CA ASP A 19 3.06 1.24 23.02
C ASP A 19 3.50 -0.03 22.28
N LYS A 20 4.81 -0.25 22.19
CA LYS A 20 5.40 -1.41 21.51
C LYS A 20 4.93 -2.74 22.13
N PRO A 21 4.98 -2.96 23.46
CA PRO A 21 4.41 -4.16 24.07
C PRO A 21 2.98 -4.45 23.64
N ALA A 22 2.11 -3.44 23.64
CA ALA A 22 0.72 -3.60 23.20
C ALA A 22 0.63 -3.98 21.71
N MET A 23 1.43 -3.35 20.83
CA MET A 23 1.44 -3.69 19.40
C MET A 23 1.95 -5.10 19.13
N MET A 24 2.95 -5.57 19.88
CA MET A 24 3.49 -6.93 19.75
C MET A 24 2.55 -8.00 20.28
N ALA A 25 1.56 -7.65 21.10
CA ALA A 25 0.56 -8.59 21.61
C ALA A 25 -0.65 -8.77 20.67
N LEU A 26 -0.78 -7.97 19.61
CA LEU A 26 -1.88 -8.05 18.66
C LEU A 26 -1.77 -9.30 17.78
N ASP A 27 -2.90 -9.95 17.52
CA ASP A 27 -2.98 -10.94 16.44
C ASP A 27 -2.82 -10.28 15.06
N GLU A 28 -2.57 -11.11 14.03
CA GLU A 28 -2.31 -10.61 12.68
C GLU A 28 -3.44 -9.75 12.12
N ARG A 29 -4.71 -10.11 12.39
CA ARG A 29 -5.86 -9.36 11.89
C ARG A 29 -5.93 -7.99 12.55
N ALA A 30 -5.80 -7.94 13.88
CA ALA A 30 -5.81 -6.71 14.64
C ALA A 30 -4.62 -5.81 14.30
N PHE A 31 -3.45 -6.39 14.01
CA PHE A 31 -2.24 -5.70 13.62
C PHE A 31 -2.29 -5.18 12.18
N ASP A 32 -2.76 -5.99 11.22
CA ASP A 32 -2.59 -5.74 9.79
C ASP A 32 -3.85 -5.35 9.03
N GLN A 33 -5.05 -5.61 9.55
CA GLN A 33 -6.31 -5.41 8.81
C GLN A 33 -7.23 -4.36 9.44
N THR A 34 -6.99 -4.00 10.70
CA THR A 34 -7.77 -2.96 11.39
C THR A 34 -7.25 -1.57 11.05
N MET A 35 -8.13 -0.69 10.56
CA MET A 35 -7.75 0.65 10.08
C MET A 35 -7.26 1.62 11.17
N THR A 36 -7.68 1.38 12.41
CA THR A 36 -7.41 2.25 13.58
C THR A 36 -6.52 1.58 14.62
N SER A 37 -5.79 0.52 14.24
CA SER A 37 -4.92 -0.25 15.14
C SER A 37 -3.63 -0.65 14.43
N GLY A 38 -2.71 -1.25 15.17
CA GLY A 38 -1.44 -1.77 14.66
C GLY A 38 -0.60 -0.70 13.97
N TRP A 39 0.08 -1.10 12.90
CA TRP A 39 0.99 -0.23 12.17
C TRP A 39 0.31 0.96 11.50
N ARG A 40 -1.00 0.89 11.23
CA ARG A 40 -1.73 1.99 10.57
C ARG A 40 -1.83 3.25 11.42
N MET A 41 -1.80 3.15 12.75
CA MET A 41 -1.79 4.33 13.61
C MET A 41 -0.57 5.21 13.33
N LEU A 42 0.61 4.60 13.20
CA LEU A 42 1.85 5.30 12.85
C LEU A 42 1.82 5.82 11.41
N ALA A 43 1.36 4.99 10.45
CA ALA A 43 1.28 5.43 9.06
C ALA A 43 0.33 6.64 8.88
N ASN A 44 -0.81 6.64 9.58
CA ASN A 44 -1.76 7.76 9.57
C ASN A 44 -1.20 9.02 10.23
N ALA A 45 -0.27 8.87 11.18
CA ALA A 45 0.49 9.96 11.79
C ALA A 45 1.72 10.39 10.96
N GLU A 46 1.82 9.94 9.70
CA GLU A 46 2.93 10.19 8.78
C GLU A 46 4.29 9.60 9.22
N CYS A 47 4.28 8.65 10.15
CA CYS A 47 5.46 7.94 10.64
C CYS A 47 5.74 6.67 9.82
N ASP A 48 5.84 6.82 8.50
CA ASP A 48 5.96 5.69 7.55
C ASP A 48 7.15 4.76 7.88
N ALA A 49 8.32 5.31 8.23
CA ALA A 49 9.51 4.51 8.54
C ALA A 49 9.34 3.66 9.81
N GLN A 50 8.80 4.25 10.88
CA GLN A 50 8.54 3.59 12.15
C GLN A 50 7.41 2.56 12.02
N ALA A 51 6.38 2.85 11.23
CA ALA A 51 5.34 1.89 10.89
C ALA A 51 5.94 0.67 10.17
N ALA A 52 6.88 0.89 9.25
CA ALA A 52 7.57 -0.19 8.56
C ALA A 52 8.49 -1.01 9.49
N ASP A 53 9.20 -0.35 10.42
CA ASP A 53 10.00 -1.03 11.44
C ASP A 53 9.10 -1.88 12.35
N LEU A 54 7.94 -1.36 12.74
CA LEU A 54 6.95 -2.08 13.54
C LEU A 54 6.43 -3.35 12.83
N ILE A 55 6.15 -3.29 11.53
CA ILE A 55 5.76 -4.48 10.75
C ILE A 55 6.90 -5.51 10.73
N ALA A 56 8.14 -5.07 10.49
CA ALA A 56 9.28 -5.97 10.45
C ALA A 56 9.48 -6.70 11.79
N GLU A 57 9.39 -5.97 12.90
CA GLU A 57 9.49 -6.53 14.24
C GLU A 57 8.35 -7.49 14.55
N TRP A 58 7.09 -7.12 14.23
CA TRP A 58 5.94 -7.99 14.46
C TRP A 58 6.10 -9.30 13.68
N ARG A 59 6.49 -9.23 12.40
CA ARG A 59 6.74 -10.43 11.57
C ARG A 59 7.86 -11.32 12.14
N ALA A 60 8.88 -10.74 12.78
CA ALA A 60 9.97 -11.50 13.38
C ALA A 60 9.55 -12.23 14.66
N GLY A 61 8.60 -11.67 15.42
CA GLY A 61 8.08 -12.25 16.66
C GLY A 61 6.91 -13.22 16.50
N HIS A 62 6.32 -13.32 15.30
CA HIS A 62 5.09 -14.10 15.08
C HIS A 62 5.28 -15.17 14.01
N PRO A 63 4.69 -16.37 14.18
CA PRO A 63 4.67 -17.39 13.13
C PRO A 63 4.05 -16.84 11.85
N ALA A 64 4.75 -16.99 10.73
CA ALA A 64 4.23 -16.55 9.45
C ALA A 64 3.01 -17.40 9.05
N ASN A 65 1.88 -16.76 8.79
CA ASN A 65 0.75 -17.39 8.12
C ASN A 65 1.03 -17.41 6.61
N PRO A 66 1.18 -18.57 5.96
CA PRO A 66 1.55 -18.65 4.55
C PRO A 66 0.56 -17.96 3.60
N ARG A 67 -0.70 -17.79 4.02
CA ARG A 67 -1.75 -17.14 3.21
C ARG A 67 -1.64 -15.62 3.16
N THR A 68 -0.99 -15.02 4.16
CA THR A 68 -0.97 -13.56 4.39
C THR A 68 0.43 -12.99 4.58
N ALA A 69 1.46 -13.83 4.74
CA ALA A 69 2.85 -13.38 4.88
C ALA A 69 3.29 -12.40 3.78
N GLY A 70 2.90 -12.67 2.52
CA GLY A 70 3.15 -11.78 1.39
C GLY A 70 2.47 -10.42 1.51
N LEU A 71 1.31 -10.34 2.18
CA LEU A 71 0.59 -9.08 2.37
C LEU A 71 1.27 -8.17 3.39
N LEU A 72 1.76 -8.72 4.51
CA LEU A 72 2.53 -7.94 5.48
C LEU A 72 3.88 -7.46 4.89
N GLN A 73 4.55 -8.30 4.08
CA GLN A 73 5.73 -7.87 3.31
C GLN A 73 5.38 -6.73 2.36
N TRP A 74 4.24 -6.81 1.68
CA TRP A 74 3.75 -5.75 0.80
C TRP A 74 3.48 -4.45 1.57
N HIS A 75 2.78 -4.49 2.70
CA HIS A 75 2.50 -3.32 3.52
C HIS A 75 3.79 -2.67 4.04
N GLU A 76 4.75 -3.47 4.53
CA GLU A 76 6.06 -2.96 4.90
C GLU A 76 6.74 -2.29 3.70
N GLY A 77 6.77 -2.95 2.54
CA GLY A 77 7.37 -2.42 1.32
C GLY A 77 6.79 -1.06 0.91
N GLN A 78 5.47 -0.88 1.01
CA GLN A 78 4.81 0.39 0.71
C GLN A 78 5.24 1.51 1.67
N LEU A 79 5.33 1.21 2.97
CA LEU A 79 5.78 2.19 3.97
C LEU A 79 7.26 2.55 3.79
N ARG A 80 8.10 1.56 3.48
CA ARG A 80 9.51 1.79 3.09
C ARG A 80 9.59 2.68 1.84
N ALA A 81 8.74 2.44 0.85
CA ALA A 81 8.68 3.24 -0.36
C ALA A 81 8.21 4.68 -0.08
N ASN A 82 7.20 4.86 0.77
CA ASN A 82 6.75 6.17 1.24
C ASN A 82 7.87 6.96 1.90
N ALA A 83 8.66 6.29 2.75
CA ALA A 83 9.82 6.86 3.43
C ALA A 83 11.06 7.03 2.53
N GLY A 84 10.98 6.75 1.23
CA GLY A 84 12.09 6.87 0.28
C GLY A 84 13.16 5.77 0.37
N GLN A 85 12.89 4.69 1.10
CA GLN A 85 13.81 3.56 1.31
C GLN A 85 13.72 2.54 0.16
N THR A 86 13.97 3.00 -1.07
CA THR A 86 13.71 2.28 -2.33
C THR A 86 14.25 0.86 -2.37
N ALA A 87 15.53 0.64 -2.04
CA ALA A 87 16.13 -0.69 -2.12
C ALA A 87 15.44 -1.71 -1.20
N ARG A 88 15.07 -1.29 0.02
CA ARG A 88 14.34 -2.11 0.99
C ARG A 88 12.93 -2.40 0.51
N ALA A 89 12.24 -1.39 -0.01
CA ALA A 89 10.90 -1.53 -0.57
C ALA A 89 10.86 -2.53 -1.73
N VAL A 90 11.79 -2.42 -2.67
CA VAL A 90 11.89 -3.35 -3.81
C VAL A 90 12.11 -4.79 -3.33
N ALA A 91 13.03 -5.03 -2.40
CA ALA A 91 13.26 -6.39 -1.87
C ALA A 91 11.99 -6.98 -1.22
N LEU A 92 11.23 -6.17 -0.49
CA LEU A 92 9.96 -6.58 0.13
C LEU A 92 8.87 -6.85 -0.91
N PHE A 93 8.78 -6.03 -1.97
CA PHE A 93 7.85 -6.26 -3.07
C PHE A 93 8.16 -7.55 -3.83
N GLU A 94 9.44 -7.85 -4.08
CA GLU A 94 9.84 -9.13 -4.70
C GLU A 94 9.46 -10.31 -3.79
N ALA A 95 9.67 -10.20 -2.49
CA ALA A 95 9.31 -11.24 -1.52
C ALA A 95 7.79 -11.45 -1.40
N ALA A 96 6.99 -10.40 -1.64
CA ALA A 96 5.53 -10.43 -1.59
C ALA A 96 4.88 -11.08 -2.83
N ARG A 97 5.66 -11.50 -3.84
CA ARG A 97 5.13 -12.17 -5.04
C ARG A 97 4.37 -13.44 -4.69
N LYS A 98 3.38 -13.76 -5.52
CA LYS A 98 2.64 -15.01 -5.46
C LYS A 98 3.21 -16.02 -6.47
N PRO A 99 3.21 -17.33 -6.17
CA PRO A 99 3.40 -18.37 -7.18
C PRO A 99 2.45 -18.16 -8.36
N VAL A 100 2.89 -18.52 -9.57
CA VAL A 100 2.14 -18.28 -10.82
C VAL A 100 0.70 -18.83 -10.73
N GLU A 101 0.53 -19.99 -10.12
CA GLU A 101 -0.75 -20.66 -9.93
C GLU A 101 -1.71 -19.86 -9.03
N GLN A 102 -1.17 -19.10 -8.08
CA GLN A 102 -1.94 -18.26 -7.16
C GLN A 102 -2.15 -16.83 -7.69
N ASP A 103 -1.38 -16.42 -8.70
CA ASP A 103 -1.42 -15.08 -9.30
C ASP A 103 -2.35 -15.00 -10.53
N ALA A 104 -2.44 -16.08 -11.29
CA ALA A 104 -3.02 -16.15 -12.65
C ALA A 104 -4.43 -15.53 -12.81
N GLY A 105 -5.21 -15.39 -11.73
CA GLY A 105 -6.55 -14.83 -11.77
C GLY A 105 -6.68 -13.35 -11.41
N PHE A 106 -5.72 -12.75 -10.69
CA PHE A 106 -5.89 -11.40 -10.11
C PHE A 106 -4.79 -10.40 -10.49
N GLY A 107 -3.69 -10.84 -11.11
CA GLY A 107 -2.63 -9.95 -11.58
C GLY A 107 -1.84 -9.26 -10.48
N TRP A 108 -1.72 -9.90 -9.31
CA TRP A 108 -0.95 -9.37 -8.19
C TRP A 108 0.51 -9.13 -8.58
N ASN A 109 1.15 -10.07 -9.26
CA ASN A 109 2.55 -9.90 -9.67
C ASN A 109 2.73 -8.78 -10.71
N LEU A 110 1.72 -8.49 -11.53
CA LEU A 110 1.76 -7.35 -12.45
C LEU A 110 1.67 -6.01 -11.69
N TYR A 111 0.91 -5.98 -10.60
CA TYR A 111 0.92 -4.82 -9.70
C TYR A 111 2.26 -4.65 -8.97
N VAL A 112 2.87 -5.76 -8.53
CA VAL A 112 4.23 -5.78 -7.99
C VAL A 112 5.23 -5.24 -9.02
N ASP A 113 5.20 -5.75 -10.25
CA ASP A 113 6.09 -5.33 -11.34
C ASP A 113 5.99 -3.82 -11.59
N GLY A 114 4.78 -3.29 -11.72
CA GLY A 114 4.58 -1.86 -11.96
C GLY A 114 5.09 -0.99 -10.80
N SER A 115 4.89 -1.45 -9.56
CA SER A 115 5.35 -0.72 -8.37
C SER A 115 6.87 -0.71 -8.25
N ILE A 116 7.53 -1.84 -8.55
CA ILE A 116 8.99 -1.94 -8.61
C ILE A 116 9.55 -1.09 -9.74
N ALA A 117 8.94 -1.13 -10.92
CA ALA A 117 9.37 -0.34 -12.08
C ALA A 117 9.30 1.16 -11.77
N PHE A 118 8.22 1.64 -11.14
CA PHE A 118 8.11 3.02 -10.68
C PHE A 118 9.25 3.40 -9.72
N LEU A 119 9.52 2.54 -8.72
CA LEU A 119 10.61 2.76 -7.75
C LEU A 119 12.00 2.78 -8.40
N ARG A 120 12.22 1.96 -9.43
CA ARG A 120 13.46 1.91 -10.21
C ARG A 120 13.56 2.99 -11.28
N ARG A 121 12.55 3.88 -11.40
CA ARG A 121 12.44 4.90 -12.45
C ARG A 121 12.43 4.31 -13.87
N ASP A 122 11.87 3.10 -14.01
CA ASP A 122 11.69 2.40 -15.27
C ASP A 122 10.26 2.63 -15.80
N LEU A 123 10.08 3.68 -16.61
CA LEU A 123 8.78 4.01 -17.18
C LEU A 123 8.29 2.94 -18.17
N ALA A 124 9.19 2.35 -18.96
CA ALA A 124 8.84 1.33 -19.94
C ALA A 124 8.35 0.04 -19.25
N GLY A 125 9.03 -0.36 -18.16
CA GLY A 125 8.58 -1.46 -17.30
C GLY A 125 7.22 -1.18 -16.64
N LEU A 126 7.01 0.03 -16.13
CA LEU A 126 5.74 0.45 -15.55
C LEU A 126 4.60 0.37 -16.57
N ASP A 127 4.80 0.92 -17.78
CA ASP A 127 3.80 0.87 -18.85
C ASP A 127 3.50 -0.55 -19.31
N THR A 128 4.53 -1.41 -19.39
CA THR A 128 4.36 -2.82 -19.73
C THR A 128 3.51 -3.55 -18.69
N ALA A 129 3.82 -3.40 -17.40
CA ALA A 129 3.07 -4.01 -16.30
C ALA A 129 1.62 -3.52 -16.28
N ARG A 130 1.42 -2.21 -16.44
CA ARG A 130 0.12 -1.55 -16.51
C ARG A 130 -0.73 -2.06 -17.68
N ALA A 131 -0.15 -2.18 -18.88
CA ALA A 131 -0.85 -2.68 -20.06
C ALA A 131 -1.28 -4.14 -19.88
N LYS A 132 -0.40 -5.00 -19.36
CA LYS A 132 -0.71 -6.39 -19.05
C LYS A 132 -1.82 -6.51 -18.00
N LEU A 133 -1.75 -5.71 -16.93
CA LEU A 133 -2.76 -5.73 -15.88
C LEU A 133 -4.13 -5.28 -16.41
N ALA A 134 -4.16 -4.21 -17.22
CA ALA A 134 -5.37 -3.69 -17.86
C ALA A 134 -6.04 -4.70 -18.81
N ALA A 135 -5.26 -5.60 -19.41
CA ALA A 135 -5.74 -6.61 -20.35
C ALA A 135 -6.30 -7.88 -19.68
N LEU A 136 -6.20 -8.02 -18.35
CA LEU A 136 -6.69 -9.22 -17.68
C LEU A 136 -8.22 -9.37 -17.83
N PRO A 137 -8.71 -10.57 -18.20
CA PRO A 137 -10.14 -10.82 -18.27
C PRO A 137 -10.74 -10.72 -16.86
N ARG A 138 -11.93 -10.13 -16.75
CA ARG A 138 -12.65 -10.08 -15.49
C ARG A 138 -13.02 -11.51 -15.06
N PRO A 139 -12.65 -11.96 -13.84
CA PRO A 139 -13.03 -13.27 -13.36
C PRO A 139 -14.55 -13.43 -13.30
N ALA A 140 -15.03 -14.62 -13.67
CA ALA A 140 -16.44 -14.98 -13.50
C ALA A 140 -16.84 -14.85 -12.02
N GLY A 141 -17.99 -14.24 -11.74
CA GLY A 141 -18.46 -14.04 -10.37
C GLY A 141 -17.68 -13.02 -9.54
N TYR A 142 -16.85 -12.16 -10.17
CA TYR A 142 -16.11 -11.13 -9.46
C TYR A 142 -17.03 -10.20 -8.64
N SER A 143 -17.04 -10.44 -7.34
CA SER A 143 -17.81 -9.74 -6.30
C SER A 143 -16.87 -9.52 -5.10
N PRO A 144 -16.05 -8.46 -5.12
CA PRO A 144 -15.03 -8.28 -4.11
C PRO A 144 -15.66 -7.83 -2.78
N VAL A 145 -15.08 -8.29 -1.70
CA VAL A 145 -15.55 -8.05 -0.33
C VAL A 145 -14.51 -7.20 0.40
N GLY A 146 -14.96 -6.19 1.13
CA GLY A 146 -14.10 -5.34 1.95
C GLY A 146 -13.57 -6.09 3.19
N PRO A 147 -12.60 -5.49 3.92
CA PRO A 147 -12.08 -6.06 5.18
C PRO A 147 -13.15 -6.26 6.26
N ASP A 148 -14.28 -5.55 6.15
CA ASP A 148 -15.47 -5.64 6.99
C ASP A 148 -16.44 -6.77 6.59
N GLY A 149 -16.10 -7.57 5.59
CA GLY A 149 -16.95 -8.65 5.10
C GLY A 149 -18.11 -8.20 4.21
N LYS A 150 -18.19 -6.92 3.83
CA LYS A 150 -19.29 -6.41 2.99
C LYS A 150 -18.90 -6.32 1.50
N PRO A 151 -19.82 -6.59 0.56
CA PRO A 151 -19.56 -6.39 -0.86
C PRO A 151 -19.12 -4.95 -1.17
N ARG A 152 -18.25 -4.81 -2.16
CA ARG A 152 -17.74 -3.53 -2.67
C ARG A 152 -17.77 -3.55 -4.20
N ALA A 153 -18.03 -2.39 -4.80
CA ALA A 153 -17.90 -2.19 -6.24
C ALA A 153 -16.50 -1.67 -6.59
N TYR A 154 -15.47 -2.49 -6.30
CA TYR A 154 -14.14 -2.20 -6.84
C TYR A 154 -14.15 -2.43 -8.35
N ALA A 155 -13.60 -1.47 -9.08
CA ALA A 155 -13.40 -1.58 -10.51
C ALA A 155 -12.39 -2.70 -10.81
N TRP A 156 -12.70 -3.47 -11.86
CA TRP A 156 -11.76 -4.40 -12.46
C TRP A 156 -10.96 -3.69 -13.57
N PRO A 157 -9.66 -4.00 -13.78
CA PRO A 157 -8.78 -4.83 -12.94
C PRO A 157 -8.39 -4.17 -11.61
N MET A 158 -8.17 -4.98 -10.57
CA MET A 158 -7.69 -4.49 -9.29
C MET A 158 -6.35 -3.77 -9.44
N ASN A 159 -6.14 -2.70 -8.67
CA ASN A 159 -4.89 -1.93 -8.58
C ASN A 159 -4.41 -1.23 -9.86
N VAL A 160 -5.10 -1.38 -11.00
CA VAL A 160 -4.72 -0.66 -12.24
C VAL A 160 -4.77 0.87 -12.04
N ASN A 161 -5.68 1.34 -11.18
CA ASN A 161 -5.79 2.74 -10.82
C ASN A 161 -4.53 3.27 -10.09
N ILE A 162 -3.84 2.42 -9.32
CA ILE A 162 -2.58 2.77 -8.66
C ILE A 162 -1.47 2.95 -9.70
N LEU A 163 -1.32 2.01 -10.63
CA LEU A 163 -0.33 2.13 -11.71
C LEU A 163 -0.61 3.34 -12.62
N ASN A 164 -1.88 3.66 -12.86
CA ASN A 164 -2.26 4.90 -13.54
C ASN A 164 -1.84 6.15 -12.74
N GLY A 165 -1.96 6.14 -11.41
CA GLY A 165 -1.48 7.21 -10.54
C GLY A 165 0.04 7.40 -10.63
N PHE A 166 0.80 6.30 -10.66
CA PHE A 166 2.25 6.32 -10.85
C PHE A 166 2.67 6.96 -12.18
N VAL A 167 1.97 6.66 -13.27
CA VAL A 167 2.22 7.32 -14.57
C VAL A 167 1.82 8.80 -14.52
N ALA A 168 0.63 9.12 -13.98
CA ALA A 168 0.13 10.49 -13.92
C ALA A 168 1.02 11.42 -13.09
N CYS A 169 1.66 10.88 -12.05
CA CYS A 169 2.57 11.59 -11.16
C CYS A 169 4.01 11.08 -11.28
N TRP A 170 4.43 10.80 -12.52
CA TRP A 170 5.81 10.43 -12.82
C TRP A 170 6.81 11.43 -12.21
N ASN A 171 7.99 10.94 -11.81
CA ASN A 171 9.04 11.67 -11.09
C ASN A 171 8.70 12.16 -9.66
N ARG A 172 7.46 12.03 -9.18
CA ARG A 172 7.15 12.28 -7.76
C ARG A 172 7.71 11.19 -6.85
N SER A 173 7.67 11.40 -5.53
CA SER A 173 7.94 10.33 -4.56
C SER A 173 6.86 9.25 -4.64
N TYR A 174 7.14 8.05 -4.15
CA TYR A 174 6.16 6.96 -4.12
C TYR A 174 4.87 7.38 -3.40
N LYS A 175 4.98 7.98 -2.21
CA LYS A 175 3.83 8.47 -1.42
C LYS A 175 2.96 9.44 -2.21
N GLN A 176 3.58 10.42 -2.87
CA GLN A 176 2.86 11.41 -3.69
C GLN A 176 2.18 10.77 -4.90
N ALA A 177 2.89 9.90 -5.62
CA ALA A 177 2.37 9.25 -6.82
C ALA A 177 1.24 8.25 -6.50
N TYR A 178 1.33 7.56 -5.37
CA TYR A 178 0.26 6.70 -4.85
C TYR A 178 -1.02 7.50 -4.57
N GLY A 179 -0.88 8.71 -4.02
CA GLY A 179 -1.99 9.65 -3.80
C GLY A 179 -2.64 10.20 -5.09
N CYS A 180 -1.98 10.07 -6.24
CA CYS A 180 -2.55 10.47 -7.54
C CYS A 180 -3.49 9.42 -8.14
N ALA A 181 -3.56 8.24 -7.55
CA ALA A 181 -4.48 7.20 -7.99
C ALA A 181 -5.94 7.63 -7.77
N LYS A 182 -6.75 7.58 -8.83
CA LYS A 182 -8.20 7.76 -8.68
C LYS A 182 -8.76 6.58 -7.88
N PRO A 183 -9.73 6.77 -6.96
CA PRO A 183 -10.34 5.67 -6.23
C PRO A 183 -10.89 4.60 -7.18
N ALA A 184 -10.63 3.32 -6.87
CA ALA A 184 -11.14 2.20 -7.65
C ALA A 184 -12.64 1.95 -7.44
N VAL A 185 -13.28 2.66 -6.51
CA VAL A 185 -14.70 2.48 -6.20
C VAL A 185 -15.55 3.26 -7.20
N LYS A 186 -16.42 2.56 -7.94
CA LYS A 186 -17.63 3.21 -8.47
C LYS A 186 -18.67 3.12 -7.35
N THR A 187 -19.22 4.24 -6.91
CA THR A 187 -20.46 4.21 -6.12
C THR A 187 -21.45 3.32 -6.86
N LEU A 188 -21.93 2.26 -6.20
CA LEU A 188 -23.09 1.52 -6.71
C LEU A 188 -24.23 2.54 -6.85
N PRO A 189 -24.98 2.57 -7.97
CA PRO A 189 -26.25 3.27 -7.95
C PRO A 189 -27.09 2.70 -6.79
N PRO A 190 -27.87 3.54 -6.08
CA PRO A 190 -28.81 3.04 -5.10
C PRO A 190 -29.74 2.02 -5.77
N ALA A 191 -30.11 0.98 -5.01
CA ALA A 191 -31.01 -0.09 -5.43
C ALA A 191 -32.35 0.43 -5.94
#